data_AF-A0A7C6MBP5-F1
#
_entry.id   AF-A0A7C6MBP5-F1
#
_cell.length_a   1.000
_cell.length_b   1.000
_cell.length_c   1.000
_cell.angle_alpha   90.00
_cell.angle_beta   90.00
_cell.angle_gamma   90.00
#
_symmetry.space_group_name_H-M   'P 1'
#
loop_
_entity.id
_entity.type
_entity.pdbx_description
1 polymer ?
#
loop_
_entity_poly.entity_id
_entity_poly.type
_entity_poly.pdbx_seq_one_letter_code
_entity_poly.pdbx_strand_id
1 'polypeptide(L)'
;MKRLGFFIAMNLVVFGALFAQTDLQPIATVKIQKSEPITLKQLKTRVDAYQKELGRVMTLEERKKVLDTLINERLVVQAAEKEGMRIPDSEVNQNFIQMISQQVGRNITETEFAQLIKQQTGLSLDDYMRAQNGMSLVDYKSFLKSQLIAQRYVVAKKQDEIKNAANATDSDIRSYYELNKQSFVQPDMVKIFLVIVPKKDNPSAAESKLRDYQKQLKDKPQSAGEIRIRSQKADADIQAGEMFVNKNAAASKQLGISMDALLKIFAMKENEVSDVTETANDFQCFLVQEKFSAKILEISDVVKPGTTVTLYEYIKNNMQSQATNDAVNVALTQLINDLRKPENFQILRSDAELDSILSW
;
A
#
# COMPACT_ATOMS: atom_id res chain seq x y z
N MET A 1 -8.93 72.25 -41.51
CA MET A 1 -7.69 72.05 -40.72
C MET A 1 -7.74 70.65 -40.13
N LYS A 2 -7.09 69.65 -40.75
CA LYS A 2 -5.75 69.10 -40.43
C LYS A 2 -5.65 68.40 -39.06
N ARG A 3 -5.39 67.07 -39.14
CA ARG A 3 -4.59 66.18 -38.24
C ARG A 3 -5.32 65.58 -37.01
N LEU A 4 -5.02 64.38 -36.49
CA LEU A 4 -4.33 63.13 -36.91
C LEU A 4 -4.37 62.17 -35.67
N GLY A 5 -4.48 60.84 -35.86
CA GLY A 5 -4.04 59.78 -34.92
C GLY A 5 -5.13 59.21 -33.98
N PHE A 6 -5.24 57.91 -33.68
CA PHE A 6 -4.32 56.77 -33.79
C PHE A 6 -5.14 55.46 -33.83
N PHE A 7 -4.79 54.51 -34.71
CA PHE A 7 -5.27 53.13 -34.68
C PHE A 7 -4.52 52.37 -33.57
N ILE A 8 -5.24 51.73 -32.65
CA ILE A 8 -4.69 50.66 -31.78
C ILE A 8 -5.55 49.42 -32.01
N ALA A 9 -4.96 48.47 -32.73
CA ALA A 9 -5.47 47.12 -32.87
C ALA A 9 -5.27 46.38 -31.54
N MET A 10 -6.37 46.11 -30.83
CA MET A 10 -6.37 45.27 -29.63
C MET A 10 -6.42 43.79 -30.05
N ASN A 11 -5.26 43.20 -30.29
CA ASN A 11 -5.11 41.75 -30.29
C ASN A 11 -5.08 41.28 -28.84
N LEU A 12 -6.27 41.01 -28.28
CA LEU A 12 -6.41 40.33 -27.00
C LEU A 12 -6.21 38.83 -27.20
N VAL A 13 -5.25 38.30 -26.44
CA VAL A 13 -4.87 36.90 -26.34
C VAL A 13 -6.08 36.04 -25.93
N VAL A 14 -6.65 35.31 -26.89
CA VAL A 14 -7.68 34.27 -26.67
C VAL A 14 -7.05 32.86 -26.75
N PHE A 15 -5.89 32.67 -26.12
CA PHE A 15 -5.25 31.34 -26.09
C PHE A 15 -5.61 30.51 -24.84
N GLY A 16 -6.18 31.11 -23.79
CA GLY A 16 -6.55 30.39 -22.55
C GLY A 16 -7.97 29.81 -22.53
N ALA A 17 -8.90 30.36 -23.30
CA ALA A 17 -10.33 29.94 -23.25
C ALA A 17 -10.63 28.67 -24.08
N LEU A 18 -9.85 28.41 -25.13
CA LEU A 18 -10.08 27.28 -26.03
C LEU A 18 -9.75 25.93 -25.36
N PHE A 19 -8.68 25.84 -24.56
CA PHE A 19 -8.27 24.59 -23.89
C PHE A 19 -9.28 24.11 -22.83
N ALA A 20 -9.85 25.04 -22.05
CA ALA A 20 -10.85 24.70 -21.03
C ALA A 20 -12.16 24.19 -21.64
N GLN A 21 -12.52 24.67 -22.84
CA GLN A 21 -13.71 24.23 -23.57
C GLN A 21 -13.54 22.82 -24.16
N THR A 22 -12.31 22.46 -24.58
CA THR A 22 -11.98 21.11 -25.09
C THR A 22 -12.01 20.04 -24.00
N ASP A 23 -11.63 20.37 -22.75
CA ASP A 23 -11.57 19.38 -21.66
C ASP A 23 -12.95 18.93 -21.17
N LEU A 24 -13.95 19.80 -21.24
CA LEU A 24 -15.33 19.48 -20.82
C LEU A 24 -16.12 18.72 -21.89
N GLN A 25 -15.57 18.55 -23.09
CA GLN A 25 -16.27 17.88 -24.18
C GLN A 25 -16.54 16.40 -23.83
N PRO A 26 -17.78 15.91 -23.98
CA PRO A 26 -18.06 14.48 -23.94
C PRO A 26 -17.41 13.77 -25.12
N ILE A 27 -16.69 12.69 -24.83
CA ILE A 27 -16.04 11.81 -25.82
C ILE A 27 -16.69 10.43 -25.87
N ALA A 28 -17.41 10.03 -24.82
CA ALA A 28 -18.27 8.86 -24.79
C ALA A 28 -19.48 9.10 -23.87
N THR A 29 -20.50 8.25 -23.97
CA THR A 29 -21.66 8.20 -23.09
C THR A 29 -21.96 6.77 -22.68
N VAL A 30 -22.41 6.59 -21.45
CA VAL A 30 -22.83 5.29 -20.88
C VAL A 30 -24.26 5.40 -20.36
N LYS A 31 -25.08 4.38 -20.62
CA LYS A 31 -26.50 4.36 -20.28
C LYS A 31 -27.01 2.96 -19.95
N ILE A 32 -27.06 2.61 -18.67
CA ILE A 32 -27.79 1.44 -18.14
C ILE A 32 -29.00 1.88 -17.30
N GLN A 33 -28.79 2.87 -16.43
CA GLN A 33 -29.85 3.48 -15.62
C GLN A 33 -30.11 4.92 -16.05
N LYS A 34 -29.04 5.69 -16.27
CA LYS A 34 -29.07 7.10 -16.63
C LYS A 34 -28.01 7.38 -17.70
N SER A 35 -28.28 8.29 -18.62
CA SER A 35 -27.28 8.72 -19.59
C SER A 35 -26.22 9.57 -18.89
N GLU A 36 -24.98 9.11 -18.90
CA GLU A 36 -23.86 9.79 -18.25
C GLU A 36 -22.70 9.98 -19.24
N PRO A 37 -22.24 11.21 -19.48
CA PRO A 37 -21.11 11.47 -20.36
C PRO A 37 -19.77 11.16 -19.67
N ILE A 38 -18.80 10.69 -20.46
CA ILE A 38 -17.38 10.63 -20.12
C ILE A 38 -16.69 11.76 -20.87
N THR A 39 -16.05 12.67 -20.14
CA THR A 39 -15.38 13.84 -20.72
C THR A 39 -13.90 13.61 -21.00
N LEU A 40 -13.31 14.42 -21.88
CA LEU A 40 -11.87 14.38 -22.13
C LEU A 40 -11.06 14.65 -20.86
N LYS A 41 -11.53 15.54 -19.98
CA LYS A 41 -10.90 15.81 -18.67
C LYS A 41 -10.80 14.55 -17.82
N GLN A 42 -11.88 13.78 -17.70
CA GLN A 42 -11.87 12.54 -16.91
C GLN A 42 -10.87 11.53 -17.46
N LEU A 43 -10.79 11.42 -18.80
CA LEU A 43 -9.79 10.58 -19.46
C LEU A 43 -8.36 11.06 -19.17
N LYS A 44 -8.07 12.36 -19.36
CA LYS A 44 -6.76 12.94 -19.06
C LYS A 44 -6.34 12.71 -17.61
N THR A 45 -7.22 12.98 -16.66
CA THR A 45 -6.96 12.73 -15.24
C THR A 45 -6.61 11.27 -14.95
N ARG A 46 -7.30 10.31 -15.59
CA ARG A 46 -6.98 8.89 -15.41
C ARG A 46 -5.67 8.49 -16.10
N VAL A 47 -5.39 9.03 -17.29
CA VAL A 47 -4.12 8.83 -17.99
C VAL A 47 -2.95 9.40 -17.19
N ASP A 48 -3.09 10.60 -16.63
CA ASP A 48 -2.05 11.24 -15.80
C ASP A 48 -1.73 10.38 -14.57
N ALA A 49 -2.74 9.80 -13.93
CA ALA A 49 -2.56 8.88 -12.82
C ALA A 49 -1.74 7.64 -13.23
N TYR A 50 -2.13 6.97 -14.32
CA TYR A 50 -1.39 5.81 -14.82
C TYR A 50 0.02 6.17 -15.31
N GLN A 51 0.22 7.33 -15.94
CA GLN A 51 1.55 7.77 -16.36
C GLN A 51 2.50 7.97 -15.17
N LYS A 52 1.98 8.47 -14.04
CA LYS A 52 2.77 8.61 -12.80
C LYS A 52 3.17 7.27 -12.21
N GLU A 53 2.24 6.32 -12.21
CA GLU A 53 2.52 4.95 -11.76
C GLU A 53 3.54 4.25 -12.67
N LEU A 54 3.39 4.40 -13.99
CA LEU A 54 4.29 3.81 -14.99
C LEU A 54 5.65 4.50 -15.09
N GLY A 55 5.77 5.75 -14.62
CA GLY A 55 6.97 6.56 -14.79
C GLY A 55 7.28 6.95 -16.25
N ARG A 56 6.29 6.85 -17.16
CA ARG A 56 6.44 7.19 -18.58
C ARG A 56 5.15 7.71 -19.19
N VAL A 57 5.26 8.35 -20.35
CA VAL A 57 4.10 8.77 -21.14
C VAL A 57 3.42 7.55 -21.77
N MET A 58 2.09 7.54 -21.77
CA MET A 58 1.29 6.50 -22.42
C MET A 58 1.16 6.79 -23.92
N THR A 59 1.16 5.73 -24.72
CA THR A 59 0.92 5.80 -26.16
C THR A 59 -0.56 6.11 -26.46
N LEU A 60 -0.86 6.50 -27.71
CA LEU A 60 -2.23 6.71 -28.17
C LEU A 60 -3.14 5.51 -27.89
N GLU A 61 -2.67 4.31 -28.23
CA GLU A 61 -3.42 3.06 -28.02
C GLU A 61 -3.64 2.76 -26.54
N GLU A 62 -2.67 3.07 -25.68
CA GLU A 62 -2.85 2.93 -24.24
C GLU A 62 -3.89 3.94 -23.70
N ARG A 63 -3.94 5.16 -24.22
CA ARG A 63 -4.98 6.16 -23.84
C ARG A 63 -6.37 5.73 -24.28
N LYS A 64 -6.52 5.13 -25.46
CA LYS A 64 -7.79 4.52 -25.89
C LYS A 64 -8.22 3.41 -24.94
N LYS A 65 -7.29 2.55 -24.51
CA LYS A 65 -7.59 1.54 -23.47
C LYS A 65 -8.05 2.17 -22.15
N VAL A 66 -7.51 3.32 -21.76
CA VAL A 66 -8.01 4.05 -20.57
C VAL A 66 -9.45 4.53 -20.78
N LEU A 67 -9.81 5.02 -21.97
CA LEU A 67 -11.20 5.35 -22.29
C LEU A 67 -12.11 4.12 -22.18
N ASP A 68 -11.66 2.98 -22.71
CA ASP A 68 -12.38 1.70 -22.57
C ASP A 68 -12.56 1.29 -21.11
N THR A 69 -11.53 1.46 -20.28
CA THR A 69 -11.61 1.22 -18.84
C THR A 69 -12.64 2.13 -18.18
N LEU A 70 -12.67 3.42 -18.52
CA LEU A 70 -13.65 4.36 -17.97
C LEU A 70 -15.09 3.99 -18.38
N ILE A 71 -15.30 3.57 -19.63
CA ILE A 71 -16.60 3.07 -20.10
C ILE A 71 -17.01 1.84 -19.30
N ASN A 72 -16.12 0.85 -19.16
CA ASN A 72 -16.38 -0.37 -18.42
C ASN A 72 -16.69 -0.10 -16.94
N GLU A 73 -15.92 0.76 -16.29
CA GLU A 73 -16.13 1.19 -14.90
C GLU A 73 -17.53 1.80 -14.73
N ARG A 74 -17.93 2.72 -15.62
CA ARG A 74 -19.25 3.35 -15.59
C ARG A 74 -20.38 2.36 -15.84
N LEU A 75 -20.20 1.40 -16.74
CA LEU A 75 -21.18 0.33 -16.99
C LEU A 75 -21.43 -0.48 -15.72
N VAL A 76 -20.35 -0.96 -15.08
CA VAL A 76 -20.44 -1.77 -13.85
C VAL A 76 -21.09 -0.96 -12.71
N VAL A 77 -20.69 0.30 -12.53
CA VAL A 77 -21.26 1.19 -11.51
C VAL A 77 -22.76 1.40 -11.74
N GLN A 78 -23.20 1.74 -12.95
CA GLN A 78 -24.62 1.97 -13.22
C GLN A 78 -25.45 0.69 -13.11
N ALA A 79 -24.90 -0.48 -13.48
CA ALA A 79 -25.55 -1.77 -13.27
C ALA A 79 -25.77 -2.05 -11.78
N ALA A 80 -24.76 -1.81 -10.95
CA ALA A 80 -24.84 -1.92 -9.50
C ALA A 80 -25.89 -0.95 -8.91
N GLU A 81 -25.86 0.32 -9.31
CA GLU A 81 -26.82 1.34 -8.86
C GLU A 81 -28.27 1.02 -9.27
N LYS A 82 -28.47 0.45 -10.47
CA LYS A 82 -29.78 -0.01 -10.95
C LYS A 82 -30.37 -1.10 -10.07
N GLU A 83 -29.52 -1.94 -9.50
CA GLU A 83 -29.90 -3.01 -8.57
C GLU A 83 -29.93 -2.54 -7.10
N GLY A 84 -29.79 -1.24 -6.85
CA GLY A 84 -29.89 -0.65 -5.52
C GLY A 84 -28.60 -0.70 -4.70
N MET A 85 -27.48 -1.17 -5.28
CA MET A 85 -26.19 -1.13 -4.60
C MET A 85 -25.66 0.30 -4.55
N ARG A 86 -25.23 0.73 -3.36
CA ARG A 86 -24.63 2.05 -3.12
C ARG A 86 -23.51 1.95 -2.10
N ILE A 87 -22.52 2.82 -2.24
CA ILE A 87 -21.44 3.02 -1.28
C ILE A 87 -21.64 4.40 -0.64
N PRO A 88 -21.85 4.50 0.69
CA PRO A 88 -21.95 5.78 1.37
C PRO A 88 -20.58 6.47 1.43
N ASP A 89 -20.56 7.80 1.42
CA ASP A 89 -19.31 8.57 1.43
C ASP A 89 -18.50 8.34 2.71
N SER A 90 -19.15 7.99 3.82
CA SER A 90 -18.48 7.58 5.05
C SER A 90 -17.62 6.35 4.89
N GLU A 91 -18.05 5.36 4.11
CA GLU A 91 -17.30 4.14 3.82
C GLU A 91 -16.09 4.45 2.91
N VAL A 92 -16.27 5.32 1.92
CA VAL A 92 -15.16 5.81 1.08
C VAL A 92 -14.11 6.51 1.94
N ASN A 93 -14.56 7.36 2.88
CA ASN A 93 -13.67 8.08 3.78
C ASN A 93 -12.93 7.13 4.73
N GLN A 94 -13.60 6.10 5.24
CA GLN A 94 -12.96 5.07 6.07
C GLN A 94 -11.89 4.28 5.30
N ASN A 95 -12.17 3.87 4.07
CA ASN A 95 -11.19 3.20 3.21
C ASN A 95 -9.99 4.11 2.93
N PHE A 96 -10.24 5.40 2.65
CA PHE A 96 -9.17 6.39 2.47
C PHE A 96 -8.31 6.54 3.74
N ILE A 97 -8.93 6.66 4.91
CA ILE A 97 -8.25 6.74 6.22
C ILE A 97 -7.42 5.48 6.50
N GLN A 98 -7.95 4.29 6.19
CA GLN A 98 -7.25 3.03 6.37
C GLN A 98 -5.99 2.98 5.50
N MET A 99 -6.11 3.38 4.23
CA MET A 99 -4.99 3.45 3.30
C MET A 99 -3.88 4.38 3.79
N ILE A 100 -4.21 5.62 4.16
CA ILE A 100 -3.20 6.58 4.65
C ILE A 100 -2.61 6.16 6.00
N SER A 101 -3.39 5.51 6.86
CA SER A 101 -2.90 4.98 8.15
C SER A 101 -1.86 3.87 7.93
N GLN A 102 -2.09 2.99 6.96
CA GLN A 102 -1.12 1.97 6.56
C GLN A 102 0.15 2.60 5.97
N GLN A 103 0.00 3.60 5.11
CA GLN A 103 1.14 4.31 4.51
C GLN A 103 2.02 5.02 5.56
N VAL A 104 1.41 5.60 6.60
CA VAL A 104 2.12 6.30 7.68
C VAL A 104 2.62 5.31 8.75
N GLY A 105 2.07 4.10 8.82
CA GLY A 105 2.41 3.10 9.83
C GLY A 105 1.78 3.37 11.20
N ARG A 106 0.78 4.25 11.28
CA ARG A 106 -0.04 4.52 12.49
C ARG A 106 -1.42 5.00 12.09
N ASN A 107 -2.39 4.82 12.98
CA ASN A 107 -3.72 5.39 12.80
C ASN A 107 -3.65 6.91 12.73
N ILE A 108 -4.26 7.49 11.70
CA ILE A 108 -4.26 8.94 11.46
C ILE A 108 -5.56 9.38 10.80
N THR A 109 -6.05 10.56 11.17
CA THR A 109 -7.19 11.20 10.50
C THR A 109 -6.74 11.93 9.23
N GLU A 110 -7.69 12.25 8.34
CA GLU A 110 -7.40 13.05 7.14
C GLU A 110 -6.80 14.43 7.47
N THR A 111 -7.29 15.08 8.53
CA THR A 111 -6.77 16.38 8.97
C THR A 111 -5.33 16.28 9.46
N GLU A 112 -5.03 15.27 10.29
CA GLU A 112 -3.65 15.03 10.76
C GLU A 112 -2.73 14.65 9.59
N PHE A 113 -3.22 13.89 8.62
CA PHE A 113 -2.47 13.56 7.42
C PHE A 113 -2.19 14.81 6.57
N ALA A 114 -3.19 15.67 6.37
CA ALA A 114 -3.01 16.94 5.67
C ALA A 114 -1.97 17.84 6.36
N GLN A 115 -1.98 17.89 7.70
CA GLN A 115 -0.99 18.63 8.48
C GLN A 115 0.41 18.03 8.34
N LEU A 116 0.52 16.70 8.41
CA LEU A 116 1.78 15.97 8.23
C LEU A 116 2.39 16.27 6.85
N ILE A 117 1.59 16.15 5.79
CA ILE A 117 2.01 16.45 4.41
C ILE A 117 2.45 17.90 4.29
N LYS A 118 1.68 18.85 4.83
CA LYS A 118 2.04 20.27 4.80
C LYS A 118 3.36 20.55 5.53
N GLN A 119 3.59 19.92 6.68
CA GLN A 119 4.83 20.07 7.44
C GLN A 119 6.05 19.48 6.71
N GLN A 120 5.87 18.33 6.05
CA GLN A 120 6.98 17.62 5.40
C GLN A 120 7.31 18.17 4.01
N THR A 121 6.30 18.63 3.26
CA THR A 121 6.44 18.95 1.83
C THR A 121 6.11 20.40 1.49
N GLY A 122 5.44 21.13 2.39
CA GLY A 122 4.90 22.46 2.12
C GLY A 122 3.63 22.47 1.25
N LEU A 123 3.20 21.32 0.72
CA LEU A 123 2.05 21.21 -0.17
C LEU A 123 0.74 21.10 0.62
N SER A 124 -0.37 21.50 -0.01
CA SER A 124 -1.70 21.11 0.46
C SER A 124 -1.92 19.60 0.21
N LEU A 125 -2.87 18.99 0.91
CA LEU A 125 -3.20 17.58 0.67
C LEU A 125 -3.69 17.36 -0.78
N ASP A 126 -4.44 18.29 -1.37
CA ASP A 126 -4.89 18.18 -2.76
C ASP A 126 -3.70 18.22 -3.73
N ASP A 127 -2.78 19.15 -3.54
CA ASP A 127 -1.58 19.28 -4.38
C ASP A 127 -0.65 18.08 -4.23
N TYR A 128 -0.53 17.55 -3.01
CA TYR A 128 0.24 16.33 -2.76
C TYR A 128 -0.39 15.12 -3.46
N MET A 129 -1.70 14.94 -3.38
CA MET A 129 -2.41 13.87 -4.10
C MET A 129 -2.19 14.02 -5.61
N ARG A 130 -2.36 15.23 -6.16
CA ARG A 130 -2.09 15.49 -7.57
C ARG A 130 -0.66 15.14 -7.93
N ALA A 131 0.31 15.53 -7.10
CA ALA A 131 1.73 15.26 -7.32
C ALA A 131 2.05 13.76 -7.28
N GLN A 132 1.47 13.02 -6.33
CA GLN A 132 1.78 11.61 -6.09
C GLN A 132 1.03 10.65 -7.02
N ASN A 133 -0.27 10.86 -7.21
CA ASN A 133 -1.16 9.91 -7.91
C ASN A 133 -1.88 10.51 -9.13
N GLY A 134 -1.65 11.78 -9.46
CA GLY A 134 -2.23 12.43 -10.64
C GLY A 134 -3.68 12.90 -10.49
N MET A 135 -4.29 12.70 -9.32
CA MET A 135 -5.69 13.05 -9.04
C MET A 135 -5.79 14.05 -7.88
N SER A 136 -6.83 14.88 -7.91
CA SER A 136 -7.24 15.63 -6.73
C SER A 136 -7.74 14.69 -5.64
N LEU A 137 -7.83 15.14 -4.39
CA LEU A 137 -8.39 14.34 -3.31
C LEU A 137 -9.86 13.95 -3.61
N VAL A 138 -10.62 14.87 -4.20
CA VAL A 138 -12.03 14.64 -4.57
C VAL A 138 -12.13 13.61 -5.69
N ASP A 139 -11.31 13.75 -6.73
CA ASP A 139 -11.29 12.80 -7.86
C ASP A 139 -10.84 11.42 -7.39
N TYR A 140 -9.85 11.36 -6.50
CA TYR A 140 -9.38 10.11 -5.90
C TYR A 140 -10.47 9.41 -5.08
N LYS A 141 -11.21 10.14 -4.23
CA LYS A 141 -12.33 9.57 -3.48
C LYS A 141 -13.47 9.09 -4.40
N SER A 142 -13.74 9.83 -5.48
CA SER A 142 -14.72 9.42 -6.50
C SER A 142 -14.30 8.14 -7.23
N PHE A 143 -13.02 8.03 -7.58
CA PHE A 143 -12.43 6.82 -8.13
C PHE A 143 -12.53 5.65 -7.15
N LEU A 144 -12.13 5.84 -5.89
CA LEU A 144 -12.22 4.83 -4.84
C LEU A 144 -13.67 4.34 -4.65
N LYS A 145 -14.64 5.26 -4.66
CA LYS A 145 -16.07 4.90 -4.60
C LYS A 145 -16.50 4.00 -5.75
N SER A 146 -16.07 4.34 -6.97
CA SER A 146 -16.36 3.57 -8.18
C SER A 146 -15.70 2.19 -8.17
N GLN A 147 -14.48 2.09 -7.62
CA GLN A 147 -13.79 0.82 -7.41
C GLN A 147 -14.52 -0.06 -6.38
N LEU A 148 -14.91 0.51 -5.23
CA LEU A 148 -15.60 -0.22 -4.16
C LEU A 148 -16.96 -0.77 -4.62
N ILE A 149 -17.75 0.04 -5.34
CA ILE A 149 -19.04 -0.42 -5.86
C ILE A 149 -18.86 -1.51 -6.91
N ALA A 150 -17.89 -1.36 -7.82
CA ALA A 150 -17.60 -2.38 -8.84
C ALA A 150 -17.15 -3.70 -8.20
N GLN A 151 -16.22 -3.64 -7.24
CA GLN A 151 -15.75 -4.81 -6.50
C GLN A 151 -16.90 -5.52 -5.78
N ARG A 152 -17.73 -4.77 -5.04
CA ARG A 152 -18.87 -5.34 -4.32
C ARG A 152 -19.89 -5.96 -5.27
N TYR A 153 -20.12 -5.33 -6.42
CA TYR A 153 -21.07 -5.83 -7.41
C TYR A 153 -20.60 -7.12 -8.07
N VAL A 154 -19.32 -7.20 -8.47
CA VAL A 154 -18.72 -8.43 -9.01
C VAL A 154 -18.81 -9.56 -8.00
N VAL A 155 -18.38 -9.32 -6.75
CA VAL A 155 -18.43 -10.33 -5.68
C VAL A 155 -19.86 -10.79 -5.42
N ALA A 156 -20.84 -9.89 -5.41
CA ALA A 156 -22.25 -10.23 -5.20
C ALA A 156 -22.83 -11.06 -6.37
N LYS A 157 -22.49 -10.73 -7.61
CA LYS A 157 -23.01 -11.43 -8.80
C LYS A 157 -22.36 -12.77 -9.06
N LYS A 158 -21.11 -12.93 -8.66
CA LYS A 158 -20.24 -14.05 -9.04
C LYS A 158 -19.72 -14.80 -7.80
N GLN A 159 -20.44 -14.70 -6.69
CA GLN A 159 -20.02 -15.22 -5.39
C GLN A 159 -19.70 -16.72 -5.43
N ASP A 160 -20.55 -17.52 -6.06
CA ASP A 160 -20.36 -18.97 -6.13
C ASP A 160 -19.17 -19.34 -7.02
N GLU A 161 -19.01 -18.65 -8.15
CA GLU A 161 -17.86 -18.83 -9.04
C GLU A 161 -16.53 -18.50 -8.32
N ILE A 162 -16.50 -17.39 -7.58
CA ILE A 162 -15.33 -16.95 -6.80
C ILE A 162 -15.03 -17.94 -5.66
N LYS A 163 -16.05 -18.39 -4.92
CA LYS A 163 -15.88 -19.36 -3.83
C LYS A 163 -15.38 -20.72 -4.32
N ASN A 164 -15.89 -21.19 -5.45
CA ASN A 164 -15.53 -22.49 -5.98
C ASN A 164 -14.09 -22.51 -6.54
N ALA A 165 -13.61 -21.37 -7.06
CA ALA A 165 -12.24 -21.24 -7.56
C ALA A 165 -11.18 -21.24 -6.44
N ALA A 166 -11.54 -20.86 -5.21
CA ALA A 166 -10.59 -20.62 -4.12
C ALA A 166 -10.07 -21.88 -3.40
N ASN A 167 -10.20 -23.08 -3.96
CA ASN A 167 -9.84 -24.33 -3.29
C ASN A 167 -8.66 -25.02 -3.97
N ALA A 168 -7.44 -24.69 -3.56
CA ALA A 168 -6.26 -25.49 -3.90
C ALA A 168 -6.34 -26.88 -3.26
N THR A 169 -6.05 -27.93 -4.03
CA THR A 169 -5.98 -29.30 -3.50
C THR A 169 -4.65 -29.52 -2.77
N ASP A 170 -4.57 -30.53 -1.91
CA ASP A 170 -3.29 -30.93 -1.26
C ASP A 170 -2.20 -31.24 -2.31
N SER A 171 -2.58 -31.85 -3.44
CA SER A 171 -1.68 -32.12 -4.56
C SER A 171 -1.11 -30.83 -5.17
N ASP A 172 -1.94 -29.80 -5.34
CA ASP A 172 -1.49 -28.50 -5.89
C ASP A 172 -0.51 -27.82 -4.93
N ILE A 173 -0.82 -27.84 -3.63
CA ILE A 173 0.02 -27.23 -2.59
C ILE A 173 1.39 -27.91 -2.54
N ARG A 174 1.43 -29.26 -2.57
CA ARG A 174 2.68 -30.01 -2.59
C ARG A 174 3.48 -29.79 -3.88
N SER A 175 2.80 -29.74 -5.02
CA SER A 175 3.45 -29.47 -6.31
C SER A 175 4.07 -28.07 -6.31
N TYR A 176 3.34 -27.06 -5.82
CA TYR A 176 3.87 -25.71 -5.66
C TYR A 176 5.08 -25.68 -4.72
N TYR A 177 5.02 -26.40 -3.59
CA TYR A 177 6.15 -26.52 -2.68
C TYR A 177 7.38 -27.10 -3.37
N GLU A 178 7.26 -28.24 -4.06
CA GLU A 178 8.41 -28.90 -4.72
C GLU A 178 9.01 -28.02 -5.83
N LEU A 179 8.17 -27.33 -6.61
CA LEU A 179 8.63 -26.42 -7.67
C LEU A 179 9.34 -25.17 -7.12
N ASN A 180 8.99 -24.71 -5.92
CA ASN A 180 9.50 -23.47 -5.32
C ASN A 180 10.38 -23.72 -4.09
N LYS A 181 10.80 -24.96 -3.84
CA LYS A 181 11.46 -25.39 -2.60
C LYS A 181 12.67 -24.54 -2.21
N GLN A 182 13.45 -24.11 -3.19
CA GLN A 182 14.65 -23.28 -2.98
C GLN A 182 14.34 -21.86 -2.47
N SER A 183 13.10 -21.39 -2.63
CA SER A 183 12.65 -20.07 -2.17
C SER A 183 12.20 -20.08 -0.71
N PHE A 184 11.94 -21.24 -0.12
CA PHE A 184 11.47 -21.37 1.27
C PHE A 184 12.64 -21.58 2.22
N VAL A 185 13.38 -20.50 2.49
CA VAL A 185 14.56 -20.54 3.33
C VAL A 185 14.32 -19.81 4.64
N GLN A 186 14.60 -20.49 5.74
CA GLN A 186 14.85 -19.85 7.02
C GLN A 186 16.33 -19.44 7.05
N PRO A 187 16.68 -18.16 7.20
CA PRO A 187 18.07 -17.75 7.40
C PRO A 187 18.52 -18.04 8.84
N ASP A 188 19.83 -17.92 9.10
CA ASP A 188 20.32 -17.87 10.49
C ASP A 188 19.63 -16.71 11.23
N MET A 189 18.98 -17.04 12.34
CA MET A 189 18.19 -16.10 13.13
C MET A 189 18.36 -16.37 14.61
N VAL A 190 18.27 -15.32 15.43
CA VAL A 190 18.21 -15.44 16.89
C VAL A 190 17.00 -14.69 17.42
N LYS A 191 16.34 -15.26 18.41
CA LYS A 191 15.37 -14.54 19.24
C LYS A 191 16.13 -13.91 20.39
N ILE A 192 16.04 -12.60 20.51
CA ILE A 192 16.65 -11.85 21.62
C ILE A 192 15.56 -11.13 22.41
N PHE A 193 15.83 -10.90 23.69
CA PHE A 193 15.16 -9.88 24.48
C PHE A 193 16.05 -8.66 24.56
N LEU A 194 15.62 -7.56 23.95
CA LEU A 194 16.36 -6.30 23.87
C LEU A 194 15.90 -5.35 24.98
N VAL A 195 16.83 -4.68 25.64
CA VAL A 195 16.57 -3.58 26.58
C VAL A 195 17.32 -2.35 26.10
N ILE A 196 16.60 -1.24 25.95
CA ILE A 196 17.12 0.06 25.51
C ILE A 196 16.80 1.11 26.57
N VAL A 197 17.80 1.91 26.92
CA VAL A 197 17.65 3.10 27.77
C VAL A 197 18.12 4.32 26.97
N PRO A 198 17.21 5.22 26.55
CA PRO A 198 17.56 6.42 25.80
C PRO A 198 18.46 7.37 26.63
N LYS A 199 19.46 8.00 25.99
CA LYS A 199 20.39 8.92 26.67
C LYS A 199 19.68 10.15 27.25
N LYS A 200 18.73 10.70 26.49
CA LYS A 200 18.04 11.97 26.79
C LYS A 200 19.07 13.03 27.26
N ASP A 201 18.75 13.77 28.32
CA ASP A 201 19.60 14.85 28.86
C ASP A 201 20.67 14.36 29.84
N ASN A 202 20.68 13.07 30.20
CA ASN A 202 21.63 12.52 31.18
C ASN A 202 22.16 11.13 30.76
N PRO A 203 23.14 11.08 29.83
CA PRO A 203 23.71 9.83 29.34
C PRO A 203 24.29 8.94 30.47
N SER A 204 24.92 9.52 31.48
CA SER A 204 25.53 8.75 32.58
C SER A 204 24.47 8.01 33.41
N ALA A 205 23.33 8.66 33.69
CA ALA A 205 22.22 8.00 34.37
C ALA A 205 21.58 6.91 33.52
N ALA A 206 21.45 7.13 32.20
CA ALA A 206 20.92 6.14 31.27
C ALA A 206 21.82 4.88 31.22
N GLU A 207 23.15 5.08 31.15
CA GLU A 207 24.11 3.99 31.15
C GLU A 207 24.05 3.18 32.46
N SER A 208 24.06 3.85 33.62
CA SER A 208 23.95 3.19 34.93
C SER A 208 22.67 2.37 35.03
N LYS A 209 21.55 2.93 34.60
CA LYS A 209 20.25 2.25 34.61
C LYS A 209 20.26 1.01 33.72
N LEU A 210 20.85 1.07 32.53
CA LEU A 210 20.97 -0.11 31.68
C LEU A 210 21.87 -1.18 32.32
N ARG A 211 22.97 -0.79 32.97
CA ARG A 211 23.86 -1.73 33.67
C ARG A 211 23.12 -2.47 34.80
N ASP A 212 22.19 -1.82 35.48
CA ASP A 212 21.33 -2.48 36.47
C ASP A 212 20.42 -3.54 35.82
N TYR A 213 19.77 -3.22 34.69
CA TYR A 213 18.97 -4.20 33.95
C TYR A 213 19.81 -5.34 33.38
N GLN A 214 21.00 -5.04 32.86
CA GLN A 214 21.94 -6.04 32.38
C GLN A 214 22.33 -6.99 33.51
N LYS A 215 22.64 -6.47 34.70
CA LYS A 215 22.95 -7.29 35.88
C LYS A 215 21.75 -8.14 36.29
N GLN A 216 20.55 -7.55 36.33
CA GLN A 216 19.31 -8.28 36.63
C GLN A 216 19.09 -9.46 35.67
N LEU A 217 19.34 -9.26 34.37
CA LEU A 217 19.24 -10.31 33.36
C LEU A 217 20.35 -11.36 33.49
N LYS A 218 21.59 -10.96 33.83
CA LYS A 218 22.71 -11.89 34.08
C LYS A 218 22.46 -12.78 35.29
N ASP A 219 21.91 -12.23 36.36
CA ASP A 219 21.59 -12.95 37.59
C ASP A 219 20.36 -13.85 37.42
N LYS A 220 19.34 -13.37 36.70
CA LYS A 220 18.07 -14.09 36.45
C LYS A 220 17.53 -13.76 35.06
N PRO A 221 17.85 -14.56 34.02
CA PRO A 221 17.35 -14.34 32.65
C PRO A 221 15.82 -14.27 32.55
N GLN A 222 15.11 -14.98 33.42
CA GLN A 222 13.64 -14.98 33.48
C GLN A 222 13.05 -13.62 33.91
N SER A 223 13.87 -12.71 34.42
CA SER A 223 13.46 -11.33 34.72
C SER A 223 13.09 -10.51 33.48
N ALA A 224 13.40 -11.00 32.27
CA ALA A 224 12.97 -10.39 31.01
C ALA A 224 11.46 -10.07 30.98
N GLY A 225 10.61 -10.99 31.47
CA GLY A 225 9.17 -10.75 31.55
C GLY A 225 8.79 -9.59 32.46
N GLU A 226 9.46 -9.44 33.60
CA GLU A 226 9.25 -8.33 34.54
C GLU A 226 9.72 -6.99 33.94
N ILE A 227 10.87 -6.99 33.26
CA ILE A 227 11.42 -5.80 32.58
C ILE A 227 10.47 -5.36 31.46
N ARG A 228 9.92 -6.29 30.68
CA ARG A 228 8.91 -6.01 29.65
C ARG A 228 7.64 -5.37 30.22
N ILE A 229 7.17 -5.85 31.36
CA ILE A 229 6.00 -5.24 32.03
C ILE A 229 6.32 -3.80 32.47
N ARG A 230 7.54 -3.55 32.96
CA ARG A 230 7.97 -2.18 33.33
C ARG A 230 8.06 -1.26 32.12
N SER A 231 8.56 -1.74 30.98
CA SER A 231 8.69 -0.93 29.76
C SER A 231 7.35 -0.57 29.10
N GLN A 232 6.25 -1.22 29.50
CA GLN A 232 4.90 -0.96 28.98
C GLN A 232 4.11 0.09 29.79
N LYS A 233 4.67 0.60 30.90
CA LYS A 233 4.01 1.64 31.70
C LYS A 233 4.00 2.99 30.96
N ALA A 234 2.99 3.82 31.23
CA ALA A 234 2.83 5.12 30.56
C ALA A 234 3.99 6.09 30.82
N ASP A 235 4.64 5.96 31.97
CA ASP A 235 5.80 6.74 32.42
C ASP A 235 7.14 6.01 32.23
N ALA A 236 7.15 4.90 31.48
CA ALA A 236 8.35 4.11 31.28
C ALA A 236 9.45 4.91 30.57
N ASP A 237 10.65 4.88 31.14
CA ASP A 237 11.83 5.51 30.55
C ASP A 237 12.79 4.51 29.89
N ILE A 238 12.28 3.32 29.62
CA ILE A 238 12.97 2.22 28.94
C ILE A 238 12.10 1.64 27.83
N GLN A 239 12.73 1.01 26.85
CA GLN A 239 12.06 0.16 25.88
C GLN A 239 12.61 -1.25 26.05
N ALA A 240 11.72 -2.24 26.15
CA ALA A 240 12.14 -3.63 26.25
C ALA A 240 11.14 -4.57 25.60
N GLY A 241 11.64 -5.63 24.95
CA GLY A 241 10.81 -6.60 24.28
C GLY A 241 11.60 -7.65 23.50
N GLU A 242 10.88 -8.69 23.09
CA GLU A 242 11.41 -9.74 22.24
C GLU A 242 11.48 -9.31 20.77
N MET A 243 12.54 -9.70 20.08
CA MET A 243 12.64 -9.54 18.64
C MET A 243 13.42 -10.68 17.98
N PHE A 244 13.12 -10.93 16.72
CA PHE A 244 13.87 -11.85 15.87
C PHE A 244 14.88 -11.05 15.05
N VAL A 245 16.14 -11.49 15.07
CA VAL A 245 17.26 -10.84 14.40
C VAL A 245 17.84 -11.81 13.40
N ASN A 246 17.91 -11.41 12.14
CA ASN A 246 18.56 -12.17 11.07
C ASN A 246 20.06 -11.86 11.01
N LYS A 247 20.87 -12.82 10.58
CA LYS A 247 22.32 -12.63 10.40
C LYS A 247 22.64 -11.88 9.11
N ASN A 248 22.27 -10.61 9.02
CA ASN A 248 22.49 -9.79 7.82
C ASN A 248 22.68 -8.29 8.12
N ALA A 249 23.08 -7.52 7.10
CA ALA A 249 23.36 -6.08 7.23
C ALA A 249 22.11 -5.23 7.50
N ALA A 250 20.92 -5.70 7.14
CA ALA A 250 19.68 -4.99 7.46
C ALA A 250 19.44 -5.02 8.97
N ALA A 251 19.67 -6.16 9.61
CA ALA A 251 19.53 -6.31 11.05
C ALA A 251 20.53 -5.46 11.84
N SER A 252 21.80 -5.37 11.39
CA SER A 252 22.79 -4.52 12.07
C SER A 252 22.38 -3.04 12.02
N LYS A 253 21.87 -2.58 10.88
CA LYS A 253 21.32 -1.22 10.71
C LYS A 253 20.11 -0.99 11.60
N GLN A 254 19.18 -1.95 11.67
CA GLN A 254 17.98 -1.86 12.50
C GLN A 254 18.32 -1.73 13.99
N LEU A 255 19.34 -2.44 14.45
CA LEU A 255 19.81 -2.40 15.84
C LEU A 255 20.76 -1.23 16.14
N GLY A 256 21.20 -0.47 15.13
CA GLY A 256 22.19 0.60 15.32
C GLY A 256 23.55 0.09 15.80
N ILE A 257 23.91 -1.15 15.48
CA ILE A 257 25.19 -1.79 15.89
C ILE A 257 26.07 -2.11 14.68
N SER A 258 27.36 -2.33 14.93
CA SER A 258 28.28 -2.80 13.90
C SER A 258 27.98 -4.24 13.47
N MET A 259 28.44 -4.64 12.28
CA MET A 259 28.35 -6.03 11.84
C MET A 259 29.09 -6.98 12.79
N ASP A 260 30.25 -6.58 13.31
CA ASP A 260 31.00 -7.40 14.27
C ASP A 260 30.24 -7.59 15.58
N ALA A 261 29.55 -6.55 16.07
CA ALA A 261 28.69 -6.67 17.23
C ALA A 261 27.52 -7.64 16.96
N LEU A 262 26.89 -7.56 15.78
CA LEU A 262 25.87 -8.50 15.35
C LEU A 262 26.40 -9.94 15.33
N LEU A 263 27.57 -10.18 14.72
CA LEU A 263 28.17 -11.51 14.64
C LEU A 263 28.49 -12.10 16.02
N LYS A 264 28.86 -11.26 16.99
CA LYS A 264 29.03 -11.69 18.39
C LYS A 264 27.72 -12.18 19.00
N ILE A 265 26.57 -11.54 18.72
CA ILE A 265 25.25 -12.03 19.16
C ILE A 265 25.02 -13.46 18.69
N PHE A 266 25.33 -13.74 17.43
CA PHE A 266 25.18 -15.07 16.86
C PHE A 266 26.18 -16.10 17.41
N ALA A 267 27.29 -15.66 17.99
CA ALA A 267 28.26 -16.52 18.67
C ALA A 267 27.88 -16.83 20.13
N MET A 268 27.06 -15.99 20.77
CA MET A 268 26.60 -16.19 22.15
C MET A 268 25.71 -17.44 22.31
N LYS A 269 25.67 -17.96 23.54
CA LYS A 269 24.82 -19.09 23.94
C LYS A 269 23.42 -18.62 24.30
N GLU A 270 22.46 -19.54 24.30
CA GLU A 270 21.15 -19.27 24.87
C GLU A 270 21.25 -18.94 26.35
N ASN A 271 20.42 -18.02 26.79
CA ASN A 271 20.42 -17.35 28.09
C ASN A 271 21.64 -16.47 28.40
N GLU A 272 22.51 -16.22 27.43
CA GLU A 272 23.64 -15.31 27.59
C GLU A 272 23.20 -13.85 27.39
N VAL A 273 23.71 -12.97 28.26
CA VAL A 273 23.44 -11.52 28.22
C VAL A 273 24.66 -10.80 27.70
N SER A 274 24.44 -9.92 26.73
CA SER A 274 25.49 -9.14 26.07
C SER A 274 26.13 -8.13 27.01
N ASP A 275 27.25 -7.57 26.56
CA ASP A 275 27.75 -6.31 27.09
C ASP A 275 26.82 -5.15 26.75
N VAL A 276 26.96 -4.05 27.50
CA VAL A 276 26.29 -2.78 27.18
C VAL A 276 26.91 -2.22 25.92
N THR A 277 26.06 -1.93 24.94
CA THR A 277 26.43 -1.27 23.70
C THR A 277 25.89 0.15 23.72
N GLU A 278 26.75 1.14 23.47
CA GLU A 278 26.35 2.52 23.27
C GLU A 278 26.05 2.76 21.78
N THR A 279 24.89 3.37 21.49
CA THR A 279 24.57 3.87 20.15
C THR A 279 24.64 5.40 20.14
N ALA A 280 24.28 6.05 19.02
CA ALA A 280 24.17 7.50 18.98
C ALA A 280 23.15 8.05 20.02
N ASN A 281 22.04 7.33 20.23
CA ASN A 281 20.87 7.88 20.92
C ASN A 281 20.56 7.19 22.27
N ASP A 282 21.13 6.02 22.50
CA ASP A 282 20.77 5.17 23.64
C ASP A 282 21.94 4.29 24.10
N PHE A 283 21.69 3.57 25.18
CA PHE A 283 22.44 2.39 25.56
C PHE A 283 21.52 1.18 25.44
N GLN A 284 22.06 0.05 25.01
CA GLN A 284 21.31 -1.19 24.87
C GLN A 284 22.08 -2.44 25.30
N CYS A 285 21.36 -3.44 25.80
CA CYS A 285 21.87 -4.80 26.02
C CYS A 285 20.81 -5.82 25.61
N PHE A 286 21.23 -7.05 25.33
CA PHE A 286 20.32 -8.10 24.89
C PHE A 286 20.61 -9.44 25.58
N LEU A 287 19.55 -10.20 25.79
CA LEU A 287 19.57 -11.60 26.22
C LEU A 287 19.23 -12.49 25.03
N VAL A 288 20.10 -13.44 24.68
CA VAL A 288 19.80 -14.44 23.64
C VAL A 288 18.84 -15.48 24.23
N GLN A 289 17.65 -15.62 23.66
CA GLN A 289 16.64 -16.55 24.15
C GLN A 289 16.63 -17.87 23.38
N GLU A 290 16.73 -17.81 22.05
CA GLU A 290 16.59 -18.99 21.19
C GLU A 290 17.39 -18.77 19.90
N LYS A 291 17.95 -19.85 19.34
CA LYS A 291 18.75 -19.80 18.11
C LYS A 291 18.16 -20.70 17.03
N PHE A 292 18.11 -20.17 15.81
CA PHE A 292 17.60 -20.86 14.62
C PHE A 292 18.69 -20.90 13.57
N SER A 293 19.05 -22.12 13.13
CA SER A 293 20.01 -22.30 12.05
C SER A 293 19.34 -22.15 10.69
N ALA A 294 20.13 -21.72 9.71
CA ALA A 294 19.68 -21.67 8.33
C ALA A 294 19.25 -23.06 7.84
N LYS A 295 18.07 -23.15 7.22
CA LYS A 295 17.58 -24.36 6.56
C LYS A 295 16.60 -24.02 5.45
N ILE A 296 16.45 -24.94 4.50
CA ILE A 296 15.26 -24.96 3.65
C ILE A 296 14.12 -25.51 4.51
N LEU A 297 13.00 -24.79 4.55
CA LEU A 297 11.82 -25.19 5.30
C LEU A 297 11.17 -26.41 4.64
N GLU A 298 10.86 -27.39 5.47
CA GLU A 298 9.94 -28.47 5.09
C GLU A 298 8.51 -27.94 5.05
N ILE A 299 7.64 -28.59 4.29
CA ILE A 299 6.25 -28.13 4.12
C ILE A 299 5.48 -28.10 5.46
N SER A 300 5.86 -28.92 6.43
CA SER A 300 5.30 -28.94 7.78
C SER A 300 5.98 -27.98 8.77
N ASP A 301 7.11 -27.37 8.40
CA ASP A 301 7.78 -26.39 9.26
C ASP A 301 6.94 -25.11 9.39
N VAL A 302 7.07 -24.41 10.52
CA VAL A 302 6.51 -23.07 10.67
C VAL A 302 7.29 -22.05 9.84
N VAL A 303 6.59 -21.18 9.11
CA VAL A 303 7.24 -20.18 8.24
C VAL A 303 8.02 -19.15 9.03
N LYS A 304 7.52 -18.82 10.22
CA LYS A 304 8.15 -17.87 11.11
C LYS A 304 8.16 -18.43 12.54
N PRO A 305 9.33 -18.48 13.19
CA PRO A 305 9.41 -18.85 14.59
C PRO A 305 8.50 -17.99 15.48
N GLY A 306 7.88 -18.61 16.49
CA GLY A 306 6.90 -17.95 17.36
C GLY A 306 5.50 -17.78 16.74
N THR A 307 5.26 -18.31 15.54
CA THR A 307 3.92 -18.42 14.94
C THR A 307 3.50 -19.88 14.85
N THR A 308 2.22 -20.13 14.60
CA THR A 308 1.67 -21.48 14.39
C THR A 308 1.43 -21.81 12.92
N VAL A 309 1.77 -20.89 12.00
CA VAL A 309 1.48 -21.04 10.57
C VAL A 309 2.57 -21.85 9.91
N THR A 310 2.21 -23.04 9.46
CA THR A 310 3.09 -23.94 8.68
C THR A 310 3.32 -23.41 7.26
N LEU A 311 4.38 -23.85 6.61
CA LEU A 311 4.64 -23.54 5.22
C LEU A 311 3.51 -24.07 4.31
N TYR A 312 2.93 -25.21 4.65
CA TYR A 312 1.73 -25.74 4.00
C TYR A 312 0.58 -24.72 4.05
N GLU A 313 0.24 -24.22 5.25
CA GLU A 313 -0.85 -23.26 5.43
C GLU A 313 -0.55 -21.93 4.74
N TYR A 314 0.70 -21.48 4.78
CA TYR A 314 1.13 -20.29 4.07
C TYR A 314 0.95 -20.42 2.56
N ILE A 315 1.44 -21.50 1.97
CA ILE A 315 1.26 -21.79 0.54
C ILE A 315 -0.22 -21.88 0.20
N LYS A 316 -0.99 -22.64 0.99
CA LYS A 316 -2.44 -22.76 0.83
C LYS A 316 -3.10 -21.39 0.81
N ASN A 317 -2.90 -20.57 1.84
CA ASN A 317 -3.53 -19.26 1.95
C ASN A 317 -3.15 -18.33 0.79
N ASN A 318 -1.89 -18.37 0.33
CA ASN A 318 -1.46 -17.61 -0.83
C ASN A 318 -2.13 -18.10 -2.13
N MET A 319 -2.18 -19.40 -2.36
CA MET A 319 -2.85 -19.99 -3.53
C MET A 319 -4.35 -19.68 -3.53
N GLN A 320 -5.00 -19.79 -2.37
CA GLN A 320 -6.41 -19.41 -2.22
C GLN A 320 -6.64 -17.92 -2.49
N SER A 321 -5.76 -17.06 -1.98
CA SER A 321 -5.84 -15.61 -2.23
C SER A 321 -5.64 -15.29 -3.72
N GLN A 322 -4.65 -15.92 -4.36
CA GLN A 322 -4.38 -15.76 -5.78
C GLN A 322 -5.56 -16.25 -6.62
N ALA A 323 -6.06 -17.45 -6.37
CA ALA A 323 -7.20 -18.01 -7.09
C ALA A 323 -8.47 -17.17 -6.90
N THR A 324 -8.68 -16.62 -5.70
CA THR A 324 -9.79 -15.68 -5.43
C THR A 324 -9.64 -14.42 -6.28
N ASN A 325 -8.45 -13.81 -6.32
CA ASN A 325 -8.19 -12.62 -7.12
C ASN A 325 -8.38 -12.89 -8.62
N ASP A 326 -7.89 -14.02 -9.12
CA ASP A 326 -8.05 -14.43 -10.51
C ASP A 326 -9.53 -14.67 -10.84
N ALA A 327 -10.27 -15.33 -9.96
CA ALA A 327 -11.71 -15.54 -10.13
C ALA A 327 -12.49 -14.24 -10.14
N VAL A 328 -12.15 -13.27 -9.26
CA VAL A 328 -12.75 -11.93 -9.27
C VAL A 328 -12.46 -11.20 -10.58
N ASN A 329 -11.23 -11.31 -11.12
CA ASN A 329 -10.86 -10.68 -12.39
C ASN A 329 -11.61 -11.30 -13.59
N VAL A 330 -11.74 -12.63 -13.62
CA VAL A 330 -12.52 -13.36 -14.64
C VAL A 330 -13.99 -12.96 -14.54
N ALA A 331 -14.55 -12.97 -13.32
CA ALA A 331 -15.91 -12.55 -13.04
C ALA A 331 -16.20 -11.11 -13.48
N LEU A 332 -15.27 -10.18 -13.21
CA LEU A 332 -15.36 -8.79 -13.66
C LEU A 332 -15.34 -8.70 -15.19
N THR A 333 -14.46 -9.44 -15.86
CA THR A 333 -14.37 -9.44 -17.33
C THR A 333 -15.65 -9.98 -17.97
N GLN A 334 -16.19 -11.08 -17.45
CA GLN A 334 -17.47 -11.62 -17.91
C GLN A 334 -18.60 -10.61 -17.72
N LEU A 335 -18.69 -10.00 -16.53
CA LEU A 335 -19.69 -8.98 -16.24
C LEU A 335 -19.56 -7.77 -17.19
N ILE A 336 -18.34 -7.30 -17.45
CA ILE A 336 -18.09 -6.22 -18.41
C ILE A 336 -18.56 -6.63 -19.80
N ASN A 337 -18.26 -7.84 -20.26
CA ASN A 337 -18.69 -8.33 -21.57
C ASN A 337 -20.23 -8.38 -21.68
N ASP A 338 -20.91 -8.79 -20.62
CA ASP A 338 -22.39 -8.82 -20.56
C ASP A 338 -23.01 -7.41 -20.58
N LEU A 339 -22.30 -6.42 -20.02
CA LEU A 339 -22.75 -5.03 -19.96
C LEU A 339 -22.34 -4.21 -21.18
N ARG A 340 -21.24 -4.56 -21.86
CA ARG A 340 -20.66 -3.79 -22.96
C ARG A 340 -21.37 -4.09 -24.28
N LYS A 341 -22.65 -3.71 -24.34
CA LYS A 341 -23.51 -3.83 -25.52
C LYS A 341 -23.68 -2.48 -26.22
N PRO A 342 -23.90 -2.44 -27.56
CA PRO A 342 -24.05 -1.18 -28.31
C PRO A 342 -25.14 -0.25 -27.78
N GLU A 343 -26.19 -0.77 -27.14
CA GLU A 343 -27.25 0.01 -26.52
C GLU A 343 -26.85 0.69 -25.20
N ASN A 344 -25.79 0.21 -24.55
CA ASN A 344 -25.38 0.65 -23.21
C ASN A 344 -24.28 1.70 -23.24
N PHE A 345 -23.60 1.92 -24.36
CA PHE A 345 -22.59 2.96 -24.50
C PHE A 345 -22.43 3.43 -25.94
N GLN A 346 -21.92 4.66 -26.11
CA GLN A 346 -21.59 5.23 -27.40
C GLN A 346 -20.30 6.05 -27.29
N ILE A 347 -19.34 5.84 -28.18
CA ILE A 347 -18.22 6.77 -28.38
C ILE A 347 -18.71 7.88 -29.32
N LEU A 348 -18.54 9.14 -28.89
CA LEU A 348 -19.12 10.32 -29.54
C LEU A 348 -18.19 10.98 -30.57
N ARG A 349 -17.12 10.29 -30.96
CA ARG A 349 -16.12 10.74 -31.93
C ARG A 349 -15.88 9.61 -32.93
N SER A 350 -15.62 9.95 -34.17
CA SER A 350 -15.06 8.99 -35.13
C SER A 350 -13.66 8.57 -34.70
N ASP A 351 -13.17 7.43 -35.20
CA ASP A 351 -11.83 6.94 -34.85
C ASP A 351 -10.73 7.98 -35.16
N ALA A 352 -10.80 8.65 -36.32
CA ALA A 352 -9.83 9.67 -36.71
C ALA A 352 -9.89 10.93 -35.81
N GLU A 353 -11.08 11.35 -35.40
CA GLU A 353 -11.23 12.45 -34.44
C GLU A 353 -10.72 12.05 -33.04
N LEU A 354 -11.00 10.81 -32.63
CA LEU A 354 -10.52 10.30 -31.35
C LEU A 354 -9.00 10.24 -31.34
N ASP A 355 -8.37 9.74 -32.40
CA ASP A 355 -6.92 9.75 -32.58
C ASP A 355 -6.33 11.15 -32.42
N SER A 356 -6.93 12.12 -33.11
CA SER A 356 -6.49 13.52 -33.03
C SER A 356 -6.67 14.13 -31.64
N ILE A 357 -7.75 13.79 -30.92
CA ILE A 357 -8.02 14.33 -29.58
C ILE A 357 -7.12 13.69 -28.52
N LEU A 358 -6.61 12.48 -28.77
CA LEU A 358 -5.78 11.70 -27.84
C LEU A 358 -4.29 11.72 -28.16
N SER A 359 -3.85 12.52 -29.14
CA SER A 359 -2.45 12.57 -29.62
C SER A 359 -1.49 13.42 -28.77
N TRP A 360 -1.91 13.91 -27.60
CA TRP A 360 -1.18 14.87 -26.77
C TRP A 360 0.02 14.31 -26.00
#